data_AF-A0A4Q2YQN2-F1
#
_entry.id   AF-A0A4Q2YQN2-F1
#
_cell.length_a   1.000
_cell.length_b   1.000
_cell.length_c   1.000
_cell.angle_alpha   90.00
_cell.angle_beta   90.00
_cell.angle_gamma   90.00
#
_symmetry.space_group_name_H-M   'P 1'
#
loop_
_entity.id
_entity.type
_entity.pdbx_description
1 polymer ?
#
loop_
_entity_poly.entity_id
_entity_poly.type
_entity_poly.pdbx_seq_one_letter_code
_entity_poly.pdbx_strand_id
1 'polypeptide(L)'
;MPSGSDAGKWFQKLYVDSPEDFSLRPYDLEQWDVMFFLTGICEMLLVDERAGMPRRVMRFIIPGDSRPGPDNAAVVIPSGVAHALRNTGNEDLIMVYGTSTTFNPAWEGRIESGVEKAPLPVDWQRYLGNSVQ
;
A
#
# COMPACT_ATOMS: atom_id res chain seq x y z
N MET A 1 -3.29 1.08 17.54
CA MET A 1 -4.52 1.57 18.19
C MET A 1 -4.47 1.21 19.67
N PRO A 2 -4.92 2.07 20.58
CA PRO A 2 -5.01 1.74 22.01
C PRO A 2 -5.87 0.49 22.25
N SER A 3 -5.46 -0.36 23.20
CA SER A 3 -6.16 -1.60 23.53
C SER A 3 -7.64 -1.36 23.86
N GLY A 4 -8.53 -2.20 23.34
CA GLY A 4 -9.98 -2.12 23.56
C GLY A 4 -10.73 -1.05 22.76
N SER A 5 -10.03 -0.31 21.88
CA SER A 5 -10.68 0.69 21.01
C SER A 5 -11.17 0.07 19.71
N ASP A 6 -12.35 0.50 19.25
CA ASP A 6 -12.84 0.20 17.90
C ASP A 6 -12.00 0.96 16.86
N ALA A 7 -11.48 0.24 15.86
CA ALA A 7 -10.55 0.80 14.89
C ALA A 7 -11.18 1.94 14.07
N GLY A 8 -12.44 1.77 13.65
CA GLY A 8 -13.17 2.79 12.89
C GLY A 8 -13.38 4.06 13.70
N LYS A 9 -13.88 3.93 14.94
CA LYS A 9 -14.08 5.09 15.83
C LYS A 9 -12.79 5.82 16.15
N TRP A 10 -11.69 5.10 16.37
CA TRP A 10 -10.41 5.73 16.65
C TRP A 10 -9.87 6.47 15.42
N PHE A 11 -9.92 5.88 14.23
CA PHE A 11 -9.50 6.57 13.01
C PHE A 11 -10.37 7.79 12.69
N GLN A 12 -11.69 7.71 12.93
CA GLN A 12 -12.58 8.86 12.79
C GLN A 12 -12.17 9.99 13.75
N LYS A 13 -11.93 9.67 15.03
CA LYS A 13 -11.44 10.65 16.01
C LYS A 13 -10.15 11.33 15.54
N LEU A 14 -9.21 10.51 15.07
CA LEU A 14 -7.89 10.97 14.64
C LEU A 14 -7.92 11.85 13.40
N TYR A 15 -8.66 11.47 12.36
CA TYR A 15 -8.55 12.10 11.04
C TYR A 15 -9.71 13.01 10.68
N VAL A 16 -10.85 12.91 11.38
CA VAL A 16 -12.05 13.71 11.12
C VAL A 16 -12.35 14.66 12.27
N ASP A 17 -12.43 14.14 13.50
CA ASP A 17 -12.87 14.95 14.65
C ASP A 17 -11.73 15.82 15.23
N SER A 18 -10.48 15.36 15.13
CA SER A 18 -9.29 16.06 15.66
C SER A 18 -8.09 16.00 14.72
N PRO A 19 -8.21 16.44 13.44
CA PRO A 19 -7.18 16.26 12.42
C PRO A 19 -5.87 17.00 12.70
N GLU A 20 -5.94 18.14 13.40
CA GLU A 20 -4.80 19.00 13.74
C GLU A 20 -4.18 18.69 15.11
N ASP A 21 -4.81 17.82 15.92
CA ASP A 21 -4.27 17.42 17.21
C ASP A 21 -3.28 16.25 17.03
N PHE A 22 -2.06 16.59 16.66
CA PHE A 22 -0.97 15.63 16.48
C PHE A 22 -0.57 14.91 17.76
N SER A 23 -0.93 15.41 18.94
CA SER A 23 -0.63 14.76 20.22
C SER A 23 -1.38 13.44 20.41
N LEU A 24 -2.49 13.25 19.66
CA LEU A 24 -3.28 12.04 19.68
C LEU A 24 -2.71 10.91 18.83
N ARG A 25 -1.66 11.15 18.02
CA ARG A 25 -1.11 10.18 17.06
C ARG A 25 -0.20 9.17 17.79
N PRO A 26 -0.63 7.90 17.97
CA PRO A 26 0.21 6.88 18.60
C PRO A 26 1.00 6.15 17.51
N TYR A 27 2.03 6.79 16.96
CA TYR A 27 2.80 6.27 15.82
C TYR A 27 3.38 4.87 16.08
N ASP A 28 3.68 4.54 17.34
CA ASP A 28 4.17 3.23 17.80
C ASP A 28 3.09 2.14 17.87
N LEU A 29 1.82 2.51 17.82
CA LEU A 29 0.67 1.59 17.85
C LEU A 29 -0.07 1.51 16.51
N GLU A 30 0.21 2.42 15.60
CA GLU A 30 -0.40 2.52 14.28
C GLU A 30 0.65 2.22 13.21
N GLN A 31 0.36 1.29 12.31
CA GLN A 31 1.31 0.97 11.25
C GLN A 31 1.40 2.15 10.27
N TRP A 32 2.56 2.80 10.24
CA TRP A 32 2.98 3.74 9.22
C TRP A 32 4.14 3.14 8.47
N ASP A 33 4.05 3.10 7.15
CA ASP A 33 5.08 2.50 6.31
C ASP A 33 5.82 3.56 5.50
N VAL A 34 7.12 3.39 5.36
CA VAL A 34 7.96 4.17 4.46
C VAL A 34 8.64 3.21 3.50
N MET A 35 8.47 3.44 2.20
CA MET A 35 8.99 2.55 1.16
C MET A 35 9.89 3.30 0.20
N PHE A 36 10.99 2.68 -0.21
CA PHE A 36 11.87 3.14 -1.27
C PHE A 36 12.27 1.96 -2.17
N PHE A 37 12.37 2.21 -3.48
CA PHE A 37 12.63 1.18 -4.48
C PHE A 37 14.06 1.32 -5.00
N LEU A 38 14.86 0.26 -4.87
CA LEU A 38 16.24 0.24 -5.34
C LEU A 38 16.34 -0.21 -6.81
N THR A 39 15.49 -1.17 -7.22
CA THR A 39 15.54 -1.78 -8.56
C THR A 39 14.14 -2.13 -9.05
N GLY A 40 13.95 -2.17 -10.36
CA GLY A 40 12.68 -2.51 -11.01
C GLY A 40 11.73 -1.32 -11.19
N ILE A 41 10.49 -1.60 -11.55
CA ILE A 41 9.42 -0.60 -11.68
C ILE A 41 8.22 -1.05 -10.84
N CYS A 42 7.94 -0.33 -9.77
CA CYS A 42 6.77 -0.57 -8.95
C CYS A 42 5.56 0.14 -9.54
N GLU A 43 4.48 -0.59 -9.80
CA GLU A 43 3.14 -0.01 -9.77
C GLU A 43 2.62 -0.14 -8.34
N MET A 44 2.18 0.97 -7.77
CA MET A 44 1.61 1.03 -6.43
C MET A 44 0.15 1.45 -6.50
N LEU A 45 -0.69 0.74 -5.75
CA LEU A 45 -2.05 1.16 -5.45
C LEU A 45 -2.15 1.50 -3.96
N LEU A 46 -2.69 2.67 -3.66
CA LEU A 46 -3.01 3.10 -2.30
C LEU A 46 -4.52 3.31 -2.19
N VAL A 47 -5.12 2.82 -1.11
CA VAL A 47 -6.55 2.93 -0.84
C VAL A 47 -6.75 3.48 0.56
N ASP A 48 -7.46 4.61 0.65
CA ASP A 48 -7.84 5.20 1.93
C ASP A 48 -9.02 4.45 2.55
N GLU A 49 -8.76 3.68 3.60
CA GLU A 49 -9.74 2.87 4.34
C GLU A 49 -10.08 3.49 5.71
N ARG A 50 -9.69 4.75 5.96
CA ARG A 50 -9.98 5.44 7.22
C ARG A 50 -11.47 5.73 7.34
N ALA A 51 -12.07 5.23 8.42
CA ALA A 51 -13.49 5.44 8.69
C ALA A 51 -13.84 6.93 8.79
N GLY A 52 -14.95 7.32 8.17
CA GLY A 52 -15.43 8.71 8.13
C GLY A 52 -14.78 9.58 7.06
N MET A 53 -13.73 9.10 6.36
CA MET A 53 -13.15 9.78 5.21
C MET A 53 -13.75 9.26 3.89
N PRO A 54 -13.85 10.10 2.84
CA PRO A 54 -14.17 9.60 1.51
C PRO A 54 -13.11 8.59 1.04
N ARG A 55 -13.55 7.40 0.63
CA ARG A 55 -12.64 6.38 0.08
C ARG A 55 -11.99 6.90 -1.19
N ARG A 56 -10.67 7.02 -1.18
CA ARG A 56 -9.85 7.47 -2.31
C ARG A 56 -8.91 6.37 -2.74
N VAL A 57 -8.70 6.25 -4.04
CA VAL A 57 -7.76 5.32 -4.64
C VAL A 57 -6.73 6.13 -5.41
N MET A 58 -5.45 5.87 -5.15
CA MET A 58 -4.34 6.41 -5.90
C MET A 58 -3.59 5.26 -6.56
N ARG A 59 -3.24 5.42 -7.83
CA ARG A 59 -2.44 4.46 -8.60
C ARG A 59 -1.36 5.22 -9.33
N PHE A 60 -0.12 4.79 -9.16
CA PHE A 60 1.04 5.44 -9.74
C PHE A 60 2.19 4.46 -9.92
N ILE A 61 3.21 4.90 -10.65
CA ILE A 61 4.39 4.12 -10.98
C ILE A 61 5.60 4.80 -10.35
N ILE A 62 6.47 4.03 -9.72
CA ILE A 62 7.74 4.49 -9.17
C ILE A 62 8.86 3.63 -9.76
N PRO A 63 9.78 4.22 -10.55
CA PRO A 63 11.01 3.55 -10.93
C PRO A 63 11.95 3.42 -9.72
N GLY A 64 12.62 2.28 -9.62
CA GLY A 64 13.69 2.10 -8.64
C GLY A 64 14.91 2.97 -8.96
N ASP A 65 15.72 3.25 -7.95
CA ASP A 65 16.93 4.09 -8.02
C ASP A 65 17.94 3.64 -9.10
N SER A 66 17.93 2.35 -9.46
CA SER A 66 18.62 1.80 -10.65
C SER A 66 18.31 2.54 -11.97
N ARG A 67 17.22 3.31 -12.02
CA ARG A 67 16.78 4.15 -13.14
C ARG A 67 16.65 5.59 -12.64
N PRO A 68 17.77 6.30 -12.46
CA PRO A 68 17.78 7.62 -11.85
C PRO A 68 17.04 8.64 -12.72
N GLY A 69 16.18 9.44 -12.10
CA GLY A 69 15.32 10.41 -12.75
C GLY A 69 14.46 11.19 -11.76
N PRO A 70 13.64 12.15 -12.25
CA PRO A 70 12.80 12.98 -11.41
C PRO A 70 11.67 12.20 -10.69
N ASP A 71 11.39 10.98 -11.13
CA ASP A 71 10.28 10.15 -10.65
C ASP A 71 10.69 9.17 -9.55
N ASN A 72 11.97 9.09 -9.18
CA ASN A 72 12.38 8.30 -8.02
C ASN A 72 11.87 8.96 -6.74
N ALA A 73 11.04 8.25 -5.98
CA ALA A 73 10.41 8.78 -4.78
C ALA A 73 10.39 7.74 -3.65
N ALA A 74 10.53 8.22 -2.42
CA ALA A 74 10.10 7.48 -1.25
C ALA A 74 8.62 7.75 -1.00
N VAL A 75 7.86 6.73 -0.59
CA VAL A 75 6.45 6.84 -0.26
C VAL A 75 6.27 6.70 1.24
N VAL A 76 5.58 7.66 1.86
CA VAL A 76 5.10 7.55 3.24
C VAL A 76 3.63 7.20 3.19
N ILE A 77 3.26 6.08 3.81
CA ILE A 77 1.91 5.53 3.82
C ILE A 77 1.36 5.66 5.26
N PRO A 78 0.37 6.55 5.47
CA PRO A 78 -0.27 6.71 6.77
C PRO A 78 -1.05 5.48 7.22
N SER A 79 -1.26 5.37 8.52
CA SER A 79 -2.15 4.35 9.07
C SER A 79 -3.57 4.46 8.49
N GLY A 80 -4.21 3.31 8.30
CA GLY A 80 -5.52 3.21 7.64
C GLY A 80 -5.49 3.37 6.12
N VAL A 81 -4.30 3.47 5.50
CA VAL A 81 -4.14 3.41 4.05
C VAL A 81 -3.61 2.03 3.67
N ALA A 82 -4.43 1.27 2.94
CA ALA A 82 -4.05 -0.03 2.42
C ALA A 82 -3.18 0.15 1.17
N HIS A 83 -2.16 -0.70 0.99
CA HIS A 83 -1.27 -0.63 -0.16
C HIS A 83 -1.12 -2.00 -0.84
N ALA A 84 -0.98 -1.97 -2.16
CA ALA A 84 -0.66 -3.14 -2.99
C ALA A 84 0.45 -2.76 -3.98
N LEU A 85 1.38 -3.69 -4.19
CA LEU A 85 2.56 -3.47 -5.03
C LEU A 85 2.61 -4.50 -6.15
N ARG A 86 2.96 -4.05 -7.35
CA ARG A 86 3.15 -4.93 -8.51
C ARG A 86 4.42 -4.55 -9.26
N ASN A 87 5.25 -5.53 -9.56
CA ASN A 87 6.34 -5.34 -10.50
C ASN A 87 5.78 -5.25 -11.92
N THR A 88 6.14 -4.20 -12.65
CA THR A 88 5.72 -3.98 -14.04
C THR A 88 6.84 -4.14 -15.06
N GLY A 89 8.08 -4.34 -14.59
CA GLY A 89 9.26 -4.56 -15.43
C GLY A 89 9.66 -6.04 -15.52
N ASN A 90 10.71 -6.28 -16.32
CA ASN A 90 11.35 -7.60 -16.46
C ASN A 90 12.52 -7.80 -15.49
N GLU A 91 12.83 -6.81 -14.67
CA GLU A 91 13.86 -6.84 -13.64
C GLU A 91 13.21 -7.14 -12.29
N ASP A 92 13.96 -7.70 -11.35
CA ASP A 92 13.48 -7.90 -9.98
C ASP A 92 13.13 -6.55 -9.32
N LEU A 93 12.00 -6.54 -8.59
CA LEU A 93 11.59 -5.39 -7.79
C LEU A 93 12.20 -5.50 -6.40
N ILE A 94 13.16 -4.63 -6.08
CA ILE A 94 13.81 -4.59 -4.77
C ILE A 94 13.35 -3.35 -4.02
N MET A 95 12.69 -3.57 -2.88
CA MET A 95 12.16 -2.53 -2.01
C MET A 95 12.82 -2.59 -0.65
N VAL A 96 13.18 -1.42 -0.12
CA VAL A 96 13.48 -1.24 1.30
C VAL A 96 12.24 -0.61 1.94
N TYR A 97 11.76 -1.20 3.02
CA TYR A 97 10.67 -0.60 3.79
C TYR A 97 11.01 -0.52 5.27
N GLY A 98 10.54 0.56 5.90
CA GLY A 98 10.49 0.73 7.34
C GLY A 98 9.04 0.84 7.78
N THR A 99 8.75 0.38 8.98
CA THR A 99 7.42 0.48 9.57
C THR A 99 7.52 0.93 11.03
N SER A 100 6.54 1.69 11.51
CA SER A 100 6.53 2.23 12.88
C SER A 100 6.14 1.19 13.94
N THR A 101 5.63 0.03 13.53
CA THR A 101 5.15 -1.03 14.43
C THR A 101 5.88 -2.35 14.19
N THR A 102 6.01 -3.17 15.22
CA THR A 102 6.45 -4.57 15.04
C THR A 102 5.37 -5.37 14.32
N PHE A 103 5.78 -6.18 13.34
CA PHE A 103 4.88 -7.09 12.64
C PHE A 103 4.14 -8.02 13.61
N ASN A 104 2.80 -8.04 13.51
CA ASN A 104 1.95 -8.98 14.23
C ASN A 104 0.99 -9.65 13.25
N PRO A 105 1.13 -10.96 12.97
CA PRO A 105 0.30 -11.65 11.98
C PRO A 105 -1.19 -11.69 12.37
N ALA A 106 -1.52 -11.56 13.66
CA ALA A 106 -2.91 -11.52 14.11
C ALA A 106 -3.64 -10.22 13.74
N TRP A 107 -2.91 -9.17 13.37
CA TRP A 107 -3.46 -7.87 13.00
C TRP A 107 -3.50 -7.64 11.49
N GLU A 108 -3.09 -8.64 10.70
CA GLU A 108 -3.01 -8.52 9.26
C GLU A 108 -4.42 -8.47 8.63
N GLY A 109 -4.84 -7.28 8.22
CA GLY A 109 -5.95 -7.09 7.30
C GLY A 109 -5.45 -7.18 5.86
N ARG A 110 -5.84 -8.22 5.14
CA ARG A 110 -5.37 -8.43 3.75
C ARG A 110 -6.33 -7.75 2.77
N ILE A 111 -5.80 -6.89 1.90
CA ILE A 111 -6.43 -6.67 0.59
C ILE A 111 -6.47 -8.05 -0.08
N GLU A 112 -7.60 -8.39 -0.72
CA GLU A 112 -7.72 -9.66 -1.44
C GLU A 112 -6.54 -9.80 -2.42
N SER A 113 -5.78 -10.89 -2.30
CA SER A 113 -4.62 -11.14 -3.18
C SER A 113 -5.01 -11.16 -4.66
N GLY A 114 -6.29 -11.39 -4.98
CA GLY A 114 -6.85 -11.26 -6.32
C GLY A 114 -6.62 -9.89 -6.97
N VAL A 115 -6.53 -8.82 -6.18
CA VAL A 115 -6.23 -7.46 -6.68
C VAL A 115 -4.79 -7.36 -7.22
N GLU A 116 -3.85 -8.08 -6.61
CA GLU A 116 -2.44 -8.08 -7.01
C GLU A 116 -2.17 -9.02 -8.19
N LYS A 117 -3.04 -10.00 -8.43
CA LYS A 117 -2.88 -10.99 -9.51
C LYS A 117 -2.92 -10.41 -10.91
N ALA A 118 -3.44 -9.18 -11.07
CA ALA A 118 -3.53 -8.45 -12.34
C ALA A 118 -3.75 -9.37 -13.57
N PRO A 119 -4.84 -10.17 -13.57
CA PRO A 119 -5.02 -11.20 -14.58
C PRO A 119 -5.08 -10.57 -15.97
N LEU A 120 -4.53 -11.27 -16.96
CA LEU A 120 -4.61 -10.83 -18.35
C LEU A 120 -6.08 -10.67 -18.77
N PRO A 121 -6.42 -9.76 -19.70
CA PRO A 121 -7.76 -9.71 -20.28
C PRO A 121 -8.16 -11.08 -20.86
N VAL A 122 -9.45 -11.40 -20.85
CA VAL A 122 -9.95 -12.75 -21.21
C VAL A 122 -9.49 -13.20 -22.60
N ASP A 123 -9.38 -12.28 -23.56
CA ASP A 123 -8.95 -12.60 -24.91
C ASP A 123 -7.45 -12.93 -24.99
N TRP A 124 -6.63 -12.26 -24.18
CA TRP A 124 -5.21 -12.58 -24.04
C TRP A 124 -5.00 -13.93 -23.32
N GLN A 125 -5.79 -14.21 -22.29
CA GLN A 125 -5.78 -15.52 -21.63
C GLN A 125 -6.12 -16.64 -22.62
N ARG A 126 -7.15 -16.43 -23.46
CA ARG A 126 -7.55 -17.40 -24.50
C ARG A 126 -6.45 -17.59 -25.55
N TYR A 127 -5.83 -16.50 -26.02
CA TYR A 127 -4.76 -16.56 -27.01
C TYR A 127 -3.57 -17.38 -26.51
N LEU A 128 -3.09 -17.11 -25.29
CA LEU A 128 -1.94 -17.81 -24.70
C LEU A 128 -2.28 -19.24 -24.24
N GLY A 129 -3.52 -19.49 -23.82
CA GLY A 129 -3.98 -20.83 -23.43
C GLY A 129 -4.10 -21.81 -24.60
N ASN A 130 -4.20 -21.30 -25.84
CA ASN A 130 -4.38 -22.11 -27.05
C ASN A 130 -3.07 -22.38 -27.83
N SER A 131 -1.91 -21.99 -27.30
CA SER A 131 -0.61 -22.20 -27.97
C SER A 131 0.14 -23.47 -27.56
N VAL A 132 -0.58 -24.52 -27.13
CA VAL A 132 -0.03 -25.88 -27.09
C VAL A 132 -0.90 -26.78 -27.95
N GLN A 133 -0.45 -27.00 -29.18
CA GLN A 133 -0.75 -28.19 -29.95
C GLN A 133 0.57 -28.74 -30.50
#